data_AF-A0A8T4AKL5-F1
#
_entry.id   AF-A0A8T4AKL5-F1
#
_cell.length_a   1.000
_cell.length_b   1.000
_cell.length_c   1.000
_cell.angle_alpha   90.00
_cell.angle_beta   90.00
_cell.angle_gamma   90.00
#
_symmetry.space_group_name_H-M   'P 1'
#
loop_
_entity.id
_entity.type
_entity.pdbx_description
1 polymer ?
#
loop_
_entity_poly.entity_id
_entity_poly.type
_entity_poly.pdbx_seq_one_letter_code
_entity_poly.pdbx_strand_id
1 'polypeptide(L)'
;MDFFIKLLRSSILVVVVVTVFSACASVDKKVENHLLKTDITGLELDKSAEPTVLYRRKNAPDISTYNRFIIDPVTIDYRDPNMKKINPEDLARMQKYFQERVQEKLKEAGHMITDQPGADTMRISFILSGIK
;
A
#
# COMPACT_ATOMS: atom_id res chain seq x y z
N MET A 1 -29.12 -46.58 -28.50
CA MET A 1 -28.94 -45.13 -28.78
C MET A 1 -29.04 -44.28 -27.52
N ASP A 2 -29.74 -44.73 -26.48
CA ASP A 2 -30.01 -43.96 -25.24
C ASP A 2 -28.81 -43.73 -24.31
N PHE A 3 -27.81 -44.60 -24.35
CA PHE A 3 -26.60 -44.47 -23.50
C PHE A 3 -25.73 -43.28 -23.92
N PHE A 4 -25.56 -43.08 -25.24
CA PHE A 4 -24.79 -41.98 -25.81
C PHE A 4 -25.44 -40.62 -25.55
N ILE A 5 -26.78 -40.55 -25.59
CA ILE A 5 -27.56 -39.34 -25.33
C ILE A 5 -27.48 -38.94 -23.84
N LYS A 6 -27.46 -39.92 -22.92
CA LYS A 6 -27.25 -39.66 -21.48
C LYS A 6 -25.84 -39.16 -21.17
N LEU A 7 -24.81 -39.72 -21.83
CA LEU A 7 -23.43 -39.29 -21.67
C LEU A 7 -23.22 -37.87 -22.21
N LEU A 8 -23.81 -37.55 -23.37
CA LEU A 8 -23.79 -36.20 -23.95
C LEU A 8 -24.49 -35.17 -23.03
N ARG A 9 -25.66 -35.51 -22.48
CA ARG A 9 -26.41 -34.65 -21.55
C ARG A 9 -25.66 -34.38 -20.24
N SER A 10 -24.99 -35.40 -19.69
CA SER A 10 -24.19 -35.23 -18.47
C SER A 10 -22.94 -34.38 -18.69
N SER A 11 -22.31 -34.49 -19.87
CA SER A 11 -21.11 -33.72 -20.22
C SER A 11 -21.44 -32.24 -20.45
N ILE A 12 -22.59 -31.93 -21.07
CA ILE A 12 -23.09 -30.56 -21.24
C ILE A 12 -23.37 -29.91 -19.88
N LEU A 13 -23.95 -30.65 -18.92
CA LEU A 13 -24.24 -30.12 -17.59
C LEU A 13 -22.96 -29.74 -16.83
N VAL A 14 -21.91 -30.55 -16.94
CA VAL A 14 -20.60 -30.29 -16.30
C VAL A 14 -19.90 -29.09 -16.93
N VAL A 15 -19.96 -28.93 -18.26
CA VAL A 15 -19.39 -27.76 -18.95
C VAL A 15 -20.08 -26.47 -18.54
N VAL A 16 -21.42 -26.48 -18.40
CA VAL A 16 -22.17 -25.30 -17.95
C VAL A 16 -21.80 -24.91 -16.52
N VAL A 17 -21.67 -25.87 -15.59
CA VAL A 17 -21.31 -25.59 -14.20
C VAL A 17 -19.90 -24.99 -14.09
N VAL A 18 -18.93 -25.46 -14.87
CA VAL A 18 -17.56 -24.92 -14.85
C VAL A 18 -17.50 -23.47 -15.38
N THR A 19 -18.35 -23.09 -16.33
CA THR A 19 -18.37 -21.70 -16.87
C THR A 19 -18.95 -20.66 -15.91
N VAL A 20 -19.79 -21.07 -14.94
CA VAL A 20 -20.41 -20.11 -14.00
C VAL A 20 -19.45 -19.70 -12.87
N PHE A 21 -18.46 -20.54 -12.54
CA PHE A 21 -17.48 -20.24 -11.48
C PHE A 21 -16.26 -19.44 -11.95
N SER A 22 -16.06 -19.23 -13.26
CA SER A 22 -14.94 -18.41 -13.78
C SER A 22 -15.22 -16.90 -13.82
N ALA A 23 -16.35 -16.44 -13.29
CA ALA A 23 -16.75 -15.03 -13.36
C ALA A 23 -16.10 -14.11 -12.29
N CYS A 24 -15.21 -14.63 -11.43
CA CYS A 24 -14.31 -13.79 -10.64
C CYS A 24 -13.17 -13.25 -11.51
N ALA A 25 -13.50 -12.52 -12.57
CA ALA A 25 -12.52 -11.68 -13.25
C ALA A 25 -12.32 -10.43 -12.37
N SER A 26 -11.10 -10.25 -11.87
CA SER A 26 -10.69 -9.04 -11.16
C SER A 26 -11.03 -7.83 -12.03
N VAL A 27 -11.93 -6.96 -11.55
CA VAL A 27 -12.29 -5.72 -12.25
C VAL A 27 -11.04 -4.83 -12.21
N ASP A 28 -10.38 -4.71 -13.35
CA ASP A 28 -9.27 -3.78 -13.56
C ASP A 28 -9.82 -2.35 -13.48
N LYS A 29 -9.70 -1.74 -12.30
CA LYS A 29 -10.00 -0.33 -12.13
C LYS A 29 -8.80 0.46 -12.65
N LYS A 30 -8.91 0.98 -13.87
CA LYS A 30 -8.02 2.04 -14.34
C LYS A 30 -8.02 3.15 -13.29
N VAL A 31 -6.83 3.47 -12.77
CA VAL A 31 -6.67 4.60 -11.87
C VAL A 31 -7.12 5.85 -12.61
N GLU A 32 -8.16 6.50 -12.10
CA GLU A 32 -8.64 7.76 -12.66
C GLU A 32 -7.49 8.78 -12.64
N ASN A 33 -7.38 9.59 -13.70
CA ASN A 33 -6.42 10.68 -13.80
C ASN A 33 -6.78 11.76 -12.76
N HIS A 34 -6.42 11.54 -11.50
CA HIS A 34 -6.52 12.55 -10.46
C HIS A 34 -5.41 13.56 -10.67
N LEU A 35 -5.79 14.84 -10.78
CA LEU A 35 -4.83 15.94 -10.74
C LEU A 35 -4.13 15.87 -9.38
N LEU A 36 -2.83 15.60 -9.40
CA LEU A 36 -2.01 15.56 -8.20
C LEU A 36 -2.06 16.94 -7.55
N LYS A 37 -2.57 17.01 -6.32
CA LYS A 37 -2.64 18.26 -5.55
C LYS A 37 -1.25 18.75 -5.10
N THR A 38 -0.20 17.96 -5.31
CA THR A 38 1.15 18.18 -4.79
C THR A 38 2.10 18.55 -5.91
N ASP A 39 3.05 19.45 -5.63
CA ASP A 39 4.17 19.73 -6.53
C ASP A 39 5.03 18.47 -6.72
N ILE A 40 5.16 18.03 -7.97
CA ILE A 40 5.95 16.86 -8.39
C ILE A 40 7.22 17.26 -9.15
N THR A 41 7.59 18.54 -9.12
CA THR A 41 8.78 19.04 -9.81
C THR A 41 10.03 18.29 -9.35
N GLY A 42 10.75 17.70 -10.30
CA GLY A 42 11.96 16.90 -10.03
C GLY A 42 11.72 15.44 -9.63
N LEU A 43 10.47 14.96 -9.69
CA LEU A 43 10.13 13.55 -9.53
C LEU A 43 9.83 12.89 -10.87
N GLU A 44 10.15 11.61 -11.00
CA GLU A 44 9.86 10.77 -12.15
C GLU A 44 8.81 9.72 -11.75
N LEU A 45 7.85 9.44 -12.64
CA LEU A 45 6.86 8.38 -12.43
C LEU A 45 7.55 7.01 -12.46
N ASP A 46 7.33 6.23 -11.41
CA ASP A 46 7.78 4.84 -11.31
C ASP A 46 6.71 3.90 -11.85
N LYS A 47 6.90 3.45 -13.10
CA LYS A 47 5.98 2.53 -13.79
C LYS A 47 6.02 1.10 -13.24
N SER A 48 7.02 0.75 -12.43
CA SER A 48 7.13 -0.59 -11.85
C SER A 48 6.08 -0.86 -10.78
N ALA A 49 5.49 0.20 -10.21
CA ALA A 49 4.48 0.12 -9.16
C ALA A 49 3.04 0.02 -9.68
N GLU A 50 2.82 -0.02 -11.01
CA GLU A 50 1.47 -0.11 -11.59
C GLU A 50 0.66 -1.28 -11.01
N PRO A 51 -0.64 -1.08 -10.69
CA PRO A 51 -1.45 0.09 -11.01
C PRO A 51 -1.29 1.27 -10.04
N THR A 52 -0.43 1.17 -9.01
CA THR A 52 -0.21 2.25 -8.04
C THR A 52 0.59 3.39 -8.69
N VAL A 53 0.11 4.62 -8.54
CA VAL A 53 0.82 5.82 -9.01
C VAL A 53 1.90 6.19 -7.99
N LEU A 54 3.16 5.89 -8.30
CA LEU A 54 4.31 6.20 -7.46
C LEU A 54 5.26 7.17 -8.17
N TYR A 55 5.67 8.23 -7.48
CA TYR A 55 6.67 9.18 -7.96
C TYR A 55 7.95 9.05 -7.14
N ARG A 56 9.11 8.97 -7.80
CA ARG A 56 10.42 8.83 -7.16
C ARG A 56 11.37 9.93 -7.61
N ARG A 57 12.31 10.31 -6.74
CA ARG A 57 13.40 11.20 -7.14
C ARG A 57 14.40 10.42 -7.99
N LYS A 58 14.85 11.03 -9.08
CA LYS A 58 15.89 10.45 -9.95
C LYS A 58 17.17 10.19 -9.16
N ASN A 59 17.77 9.01 -9.35
CA ASN A 59 19.00 8.58 -8.68
C ASN A 59 18.93 8.61 -7.14
N ALA A 60 17.72 8.57 -6.56
CA ALA A 60 17.60 8.38 -5.12
C ALA A 60 18.17 7.01 -4.73
N PRO A 61 18.95 6.93 -3.64
CA PRO A 61 19.37 5.65 -3.10
C PRO A 61 18.16 4.78 -2.74
N ASP A 62 18.29 3.48 -2.99
CA ASP A 62 17.28 2.50 -2.57
C ASP A 62 17.27 2.39 -1.04
N ILE A 63 16.14 1.99 -0.46
CA ILE A 63 16.05 1.71 0.98
C ILE A 63 17.08 0.65 1.43
N SER A 64 17.45 -0.28 0.54
CA SER A 64 18.48 -1.29 0.77
C SER A 64 19.89 -0.71 0.96
N THR A 65 20.11 0.54 0.59
CA THR A 65 21.39 1.25 0.82
C THR A 65 21.61 1.54 2.31
N TYR A 66 20.55 1.51 3.12
CA TYR A 66 20.57 1.91 4.52
C TYR A 66 20.44 0.70 5.43
N ASN A 67 21.27 0.64 6.47
CA ASN A 67 21.22 -0.40 7.50
C ASN A 67 20.64 0.12 8.83
N ARG A 68 20.50 1.43 8.96
CA ARG A 68 20.02 2.12 10.17
C ARG A 68 18.86 3.04 9.84
N PHE A 69 17.88 3.10 10.74
CA PHE A 69 16.68 3.90 10.55
C PHE A 69 16.35 4.71 11.80
N ILE A 70 16.07 5.99 11.60
CA ILE A 70 15.45 6.88 12.58
C ILE A 70 13.98 7.02 12.17
N ILE A 71 13.07 6.54 13.02
CA ILE A 71 11.62 6.62 12.77
C ILE A 71 11.03 7.68 13.69
N ASP A 72 10.69 8.83 13.10
CA ASP A 72 10.08 9.92 13.85
C ASP A 72 8.69 9.54 14.37
N PRO A 73 8.22 10.21 15.44
CA PRO A 73 6.82 10.12 15.85
C PRO A 73 5.88 10.44 14.68
N VAL A 74 4.83 9.64 14.53
CA VAL A 74 3.80 9.87 13.50
C VAL A 74 3.06 11.16 13.83
N THR A 75 2.88 12.04 12.85
CA THR A 75 2.14 13.31 13.00
C THR A 75 0.83 13.28 12.23
N ILE A 76 -0.06 14.23 12.53
CA ILE A 76 -1.38 14.33 11.90
C ILE A 76 -1.47 15.66 11.16
N ASP A 77 -1.98 15.62 9.94
CA ASP A 77 -2.30 16.81 9.17
C ASP A 77 -3.69 17.33 9.55
N TYR A 78 -3.70 18.38 10.38
CA TYR A 78 -4.92 19.05 10.83
C TYR A 78 -5.48 20.07 9.82
N ARG A 79 -4.89 20.19 8.62
CA ARG A 79 -5.34 21.17 7.61
C ARG A 79 -6.61 20.73 6.87
N ASP A 80 -7.07 19.49 7.02
CA ASP A 80 -8.32 19.03 6.41
C ASP A 80 -9.53 19.63 7.16
N PRO A 81 -10.32 20.51 6.51
CA PRO A 81 -11.49 21.12 7.15
C PRO A 81 -12.60 20.10 7.46
N ASN A 82 -12.56 18.91 6.88
CA ASN A 82 -13.54 17.84 7.11
C ASN A 82 -13.05 16.78 8.09
N MET A 83 -11.92 17.01 8.77
CA MET A 83 -11.36 16.04 9.72
C MET A 83 -12.38 15.78 10.84
N LYS A 84 -12.74 14.51 11.04
CA LYS A 84 -13.58 14.16 12.20
C LYS A 84 -12.80 14.40 13.49
N LYS A 85 -13.50 14.92 14.49
CA LYS A 85 -12.96 15.04 15.84
C LYS A 85 -12.78 13.65 16.42
N ILE A 86 -11.56 13.14 16.38
CA ILE A 86 -11.18 11.88 17.02
C ILE A 86 -10.78 12.17 18.46
N ASN A 87 -11.11 11.24 19.36
CA ASN A 87 -10.63 11.27 20.73
C ASN A 87 -9.08 11.33 20.73
N PRO A 88 -8.45 12.33 21.37
CA PRO A 88 -6.99 12.46 21.42
C PRO A 88 -6.26 11.20 21.90
N GLU A 89 -6.87 10.43 22.81
CA GLU A 89 -6.28 9.18 23.30
C GLU A 89 -6.25 8.10 22.21
N ASP A 90 -7.32 7.98 21.42
CA ASP A 90 -7.40 7.02 20.32
C ASP A 90 -6.39 7.38 19.23
N LEU A 91 -6.27 8.67 18.94
CA LEU A 91 -5.29 9.19 17.98
C LEU A 91 -3.85 8.90 18.42
N ALA A 92 -3.54 9.16 19.69
CA ALA A 92 -2.23 8.85 20.27
C ALA A 92 -1.91 7.35 20.22
N ARG A 93 -2.90 6.48 20.50
CA ARG A 93 -2.73 5.02 20.36
C ARG A 93 -2.45 4.62 18.92
N MET A 94 -3.17 5.19 17.95
CA MET A 94 -2.94 4.90 16.53
C MET A 94 -1.55 5.33 16.06
N GLN A 95 -1.12 6.55 16.43
CA GLN A 95 0.21 7.07 16.09
C GLN A 95 1.31 6.17 16.64
N LYS A 96 1.21 5.82 17.93
CA LYS A 96 2.17 4.94 18.61
C LYS A 96 2.19 3.55 17.97
N TYR A 97 1.02 2.94 17.78
CA TYR A 97 0.91 1.62 17.17
C TYR A 97 1.54 1.59 15.77
N PHE A 98 1.24 2.58 14.93
CA PHE A 98 1.81 2.65 13.59
C PHE A 98 3.34 2.76 13.65
N GLN A 99 3.87 3.66 14.49
CA GLN A 99 5.31 3.82 14.66
C GLN A 99 5.98 2.52 15.11
N GLU A 100 5.43 1.86 16.13
CA GLU A 100 5.94 0.60 16.68
C GLU A 100 5.94 -0.51 15.64
N ARG A 101 4.87 -0.63 14.84
CA ARG A 101 4.79 -1.63 13.77
C ARG A 101 5.82 -1.40 12.66
N VAL A 102 6.05 -0.15 12.26
CA VAL A 102 7.09 0.16 11.27
C VAL A 102 8.47 -0.21 11.82
N GLN A 103 8.76 0.17 13.06
CA GLN A 103 10.03 -0.18 13.71
C GLN A 103 10.21 -1.70 13.83
N GLU A 104 9.15 -2.42 14.20
CA GLU A 104 9.15 -3.88 14.29
C GLU A 104 9.48 -4.51 12.93
N LYS A 105 8.82 -4.08 11.85
CA LYS A 105 9.07 -4.61 10.49
C LYS A 105 10.48 -4.33 9.98
N LEU A 106 11.03 -3.17 10.28
CA LEU A 106 12.41 -2.87 9.93
C LEU A 106 13.40 -3.74 10.71
N LYS A 107 13.15 -3.99 12.00
CA LYS A 107 13.97 -4.91 12.81
C LYS A 107 13.87 -6.35 12.31
N GLU A 108 12.67 -6.84 12.00
CA GLU A 108 12.45 -8.17 11.40
C GLU A 108 13.19 -8.33 10.07
N ALA A 109 13.28 -7.26 9.27
CA ALA A 109 14.05 -7.23 8.03
C ALA A 109 15.57 -7.11 8.23
N GLY A 110 16.05 -7.07 9.48
CA GLY A 110 17.48 -7.04 9.82
C GLY A 110 18.07 -5.64 9.93
N HIS A 111 17.26 -4.58 9.94
CA HIS A 111 17.73 -3.21 10.09
C HIS A 111 17.78 -2.76 11.55
N MET A 112 18.69 -1.83 11.84
CA MET A 112 18.83 -1.24 13.18
C MET A 112 17.97 0.01 13.31
N ILE A 113 17.18 0.10 14.39
CA ILE A 113 16.50 1.35 14.77
C ILE A 113 17.39 2.15 15.70
N THR A 114 17.57 3.44 15.41
CA THR A 114 18.44 4.34 16.16
C THR A 114 17.82 5.72 16.30
N ASP A 115 18.29 6.51 17.26
CA ASP A 115 17.97 7.92 17.46
C ASP A 115 19.13 8.85 17.02
N GLN A 116 20.29 8.28 16.68
CA GLN A 116 21.49 9.03 16.29
C GLN A 116 21.71 9.03 14.77
N PRO A 117 21.93 10.21 14.16
CA PRO A 117 22.35 10.28 12.76
C PRO A 117 23.72 9.64 12.55
N GLY A 118 24.01 9.18 11.33
CA GLY A 118 25.29 8.57 10.98
C GLY A 118 25.33 8.10 9.54
N ALA A 119 26.44 7.45 9.17
CA ALA A 119 26.58 6.77 7.88
C ALA A 119 25.49 5.69 7.73
N ASP A 120 24.98 5.54 6.50
CA ASP A 120 23.96 4.56 6.12
C ASP A 120 22.67 4.59 6.96
N THR A 121 22.37 5.76 7.54
CA THR A 121 21.14 6.01 8.31
C THR A 121 20.11 6.77 7.49
N MET A 122 18.90 6.21 7.35
CA MET A 122 17.73 6.89 6.78
C MET A 122 16.82 7.41 7.91
N ARG A 123 16.31 8.64 7.79
CA ARG A 123 15.27 9.18 8.66
C ARG A 123 13.94 9.19 7.92
N ILE A 124 12.90 8.64 8.55
CA ILE A 124 11.55 8.56 7.98
C ILE A 124 10.57 9.26 8.91
N SER A 125 9.77 10.16 8.33
CA SER A 125 8.70 10.87 9.03
C SER A 125 7.37 10.55 8.36
N PHE A 126 6.36 10.24 9.15
CA PHE A 126 5.01 9.94 8.67
C PHE A 126 4.03 11.05 9.07
N ILE A 127 3.19 11.45 8.12
CA ILE A 127 2.10 12.39 8.34
C ILE A 127 0.81 11.72 7.89
N LEU A 128 -0.13 11.49 8.82
CA LEU A 128 -1.44 10.94 8.51
C LEU A 128 -2.39 12.08 8.14
N SER A 129 -3.07 11.95 7.01
CA SER A 129 -4.04 12.93 6.50
C SER A 129 -5.34 12.24 6.08
N GLY A 130 -6.39 13.01 5.86
CA GLY A 130 -7.68 12.48 5.39
C GLY A 130 -8.38 11.57 6.40
N ILE A 131 -8.13 11.80 7.69
CA ILE A 131 -8.77 11.05 8.76
C ILE A 131 -10.24 11.51 8.87
N LYS A 132 -11.14 10.70 8.32
CA LYS A 132 -12.57 10.97 8.15
C LYS A 132 -13.45 10.01 8.93
#